data_AF-S7PYX1-F1
#
_entry.id   AF-S7PYX1-F1
#
_cell.length_a   1.000
_cell.length_b   1.000
_cell.length_c   1.000
_cell.angle_alpha   90.00
_cell.angle_beta   90.00
_cell.angle_gamma   90.00
#
_symmetry.space_group_name_H-M   'P 1'
#
loop_
_entity.id
_entity.type
_entity.pdbx_description
1 polymer ?
#
loop_
_entity_poly.entity_id
_entity_poly.type
_entity_poly.pdbx_seq_one_letter_code
_entity_poly.pdbx_strand_id
1 'polypeptide(L)'
;MYDGRRKDKDPWERLTPLGLQWGNDPQLDQQAYESGERVRESWVNPAANDLLEVLHSSRPMWGWNGRLNGPADNFISACASCHSTAVRSRALPLLTQETVIRTKRGTYVPAGCKDGVTRGCDAAAMEFFRNIPAGKPYRAGQISADYSLQLMMGWMNYQQWLRDNKQEGWGERTWRGLTGRQDIYVTRLARMGASPTHVDE
;
A
#
# COMPACT_ATOMS: atom_id res chain seq x y z
N MET A 1 2.67 -1.60 -17.78
CA MET A 1 3.37 -0.30 -17.65
C MET A 1 3.64 0.23 -19.04
N TYR A 2 3.42 1.52 -19.27
CA TYR A 2 3.72 2.14 -20.55
C TYR A 2 5.23 2.45 -20.68
N ASP A 3 5.87 2.03 -21.77
CA ASP A 3 7.26 2.35 -22.11
C ASP A 3 7.31 3.42 -23.22
N GLY A 4 7.61 4.66 -22.83
CA GLY A 4 7.68 5.79 -23.75
C GLY A 4 8.88 5.78 -24.72
N ARG A 5 9.85 4.88 -24.54
CA ARG A 5 11.02 4.74 -25.43
C ARG A 5 10.67 3.95 -26.69
N ARG A 6 9.64 3.12 -26.60
CA ARG A 6 9.13 2.32 -27.73
C ARG A 6 8.46 3.21 -28.77
N LYS A 7 8.63 2.87 -30.04
CA LYS A 7 8.15 3.67 -31.20
C LYS A 7 6.96 3.04 -31.92
N ASP A 8 6.34 1.99 -31.35
CA ASP A 8 5.19 1.32 -31.94
C ASP A 8 4.06 2.31 -32.23
N LYS A 9 3.34 2.17 -33.34
CA LYS A 9 2.30 3.15 -33.71
C LYS A 9 1.11 3.11 -32.77
N ASP A 10 0.70 1.90 -32.36
CA ASP A 10 -0.35 1.70 -31.38
C ASP A 10 0.21 1.88 -29.95
N PRO A 11 -0.32 2.83 -29.14
CA PRO A 11 0.09 2.99 -27.75
C PRO A 11 -0.08 1.72 -26.89
N TRP A 12 -1.01 0.83 -27.24
CA TRP A 12 -1.22 -0.42 -26.51
C TRP A 12 -0.06 -1.41 -26.68
N GLU A 13 0.61 -1.40 -27.84
CA GLU A 13 1.80 -2.20 -28.10
C GLU A 13 3.05 -1.70 -27.34
N ARG A 14 2.94 -0.52 -26.72
CA ARG A 14 3.97 0.04 -25.82
C ARG A 14 3.78 -0.37 -24.37
N LEU A 15 2.80 -1.22 -24.06
CA LEU A 15 2.61 -1.76 -22.73
C LEU A 15 3.51 -2.96 -22.46
N THR A 16 4.36 -2.83 -21.45
CA THR A 16 5.18 -3.91 -20.91
C THR A 16 4.54 -4.43 -19.61
N PRO A 17 4.34 -5.75 -19.45
CA PRO A 17 3.93 -6.33 -18.17
C PRO A 17 4.94 -5.95 -17.08
N LEU A 18 4.46 -5.43 -15.95
CA LEU A 18 5.36 -5.01 -14.88
C LEU A 18 5.95 -6.20 -14.11
N GLY A 19 5.12 -7.20 -13.82
CA GLY A 19 5.51 -8.39 -13.07
C GLY A 19 4.31 -9.13 -12.49
N LEU A 20 4.60 -10.11 -11.64
CA LEU A 20 3.62 -10.93 -10.91
C LEU A 20 4.02 -11.02 -9.44
N GLN A 21 3.04 -11.07 -8.55
CA GLN A 21 3.24 -11.25 -7.11
C GLN A 21 2.16 -12.19 -6.57
N TRP A 22 2.57 -13.16 -5.75
CA TRP A 22 1.67 -14.14 -5.13
C TRP A 22 1.93 -14.31 -3.63
N GLY A 23 2.82 -13.50 -3.06
CA GLY A 23 3.06 -13.39 -1.63
C GLY A 23 3.87 -12.14 -1.29
N ASN A 24 4.08 -11.90 0.00
CA ASN A 24 4.83 -10.75 0.52
C ASN A 24 6.22 -11.12 1.04
N ASP A 25 6.71 -12.36 0.89
CA ASP A 25 8.04 -12.77 1.35
C ASP A 25 8.31 -12.32 2.81
N PRO A 26 7.51 -12.72 3.82
CA PRO A 26 7.58 -12.17 5.19
C PRO A 26 8.92 -12.36 5.90
N GLN A 27 9.75 -13.28 5.40
CA GLN A 27 11.09 -13.57 5.93
C GLN A 27 12.19 -12.72 5.27
N LEU A 28 11.89 -12.02 4.17
CA LEU A 28 12.83 -11.12 3.50
C LEU A 28 12.80 -9.75 4.18
N ASP A 29 13.35 -9.70 5.40
CA ASP A 29 13.63 -8.49 6.15
C ASP A 29 14.85 -7.75 5.57
N GLN A 30 15.17 -6.57 6.11
CA GLN A 30 16.28 -5.73 5.64
C GLN A 30 17.63 -6.45 5.78
N GLN A 31 17.83 -7.22 6.86
CA GLN A 31 19.08 -7.94 7.08
C GLN A 31 19.27 -9.06 6.05
N ALA A 32 18.22 -9.84 5.77
CA ALA A 32 18.21 -10.88 4.74
C ALA A 32 18.44 -10.28 3.35
N TYR A 33 17.81 -9.13 3.05
CA TYR A 33 18.01 -8.47 1.76
C TYR A 33 19.46 -7.99 1.55
N GLU A 34 20.08 -7.41 2.60
CA GLU A 34 21.47 -6.96 2.56
C GLU A 34 22.48 -8.12 2.53
N SER A 35 22.13 -9.29 3.09
CA SER A 35 22.96 -10.51 2.99
C SER A 35 22.91 -11.17 1.61
N GLY A 36 22.07 -10.67 0.70
CA GLY A 36 21.97 -11.14 -0.68
C GLY A 36 20.70 -11.95 -0.97
N GLU A 37 19.82 -12.18 0.01
CA GLU A 37 18.53 -12.81 -0.26
C GLU A 37 17.66 -11.90 -1.14
N ARG A 38 16.80 -12.53 -1.95
CA ARG A 38 15.92 -11.85 -2.89
C ARG A 38 14.53 -12.46 -2.80
N VAL A 39 13.56 -11.72 -3.34
CA VAL A 39 12.15 -12.14 -3.39
C VAL A 39 11.99 -13.52 -4.03
N ARG A 40 11.10 -14.32 -3.44
CA ARG A 40 10.71 -15.66 -3.92
C ARG A 40 9.24 -15.70 -4.35
N GLU A 41 8.41 -14.83 -3.78
CA GLU A 41 6.96 -14.77 -4.04
C GLU A 41 6.55 -13.58 -4.95
N SER A 42 7.53 -13.03 -5.67
CA SER A 42 7.38 -11.90 -6.57
C SER A 42 8.37 -12.00 -7.71
N TRP A 43 7.95 -11.61 -8.90
CA TRP A 43 8.79 -11.45 -10.08
C TRP A 43 8.53 -10.09 -10.72
N VAL A 44 9.60 -9.33 -10.93
CA VAL A 44 9.56 -8.07 -11.68
C VAL A 44 10.16 -8.32 -13.06
N ASN A 45 9.50 -7.86 -14.11
CA ASN A 45 9.99 -7.97 -15.46
C ASN A 45 11.33 -7.20 -15.61
N PRO A 46 12.42 -7.84 -16.08
CA PRO A 46 13.70 -7.15 -16.28
C PRO A 46 13.59 -5.89 -17.16
N ALA A 47 12.74 -5.91 -18.19
CA ALA A 47 12.50 -4.74 -19.05
C ALA A 47 11.87 -3.56 -18.29
N ALA A 48 11.20 -3.82 -17.16
CA ALA A 48 10.77 -2.76 -16.26
C ALA A 48 11.94 -2.18 -15.47
N ASN A 49 12.91 -2.97 -15.02
CA ASN A 49 14.09 -2.43 -14.33
C ASN A 49 14.89 -1.46 -15.22
N ASP A 50 15.01 -1.76 -16.51
CA ASP A 50 15.64 -0.85 -17.49
C ASP A 50 14.92 0.50 -17.59
N LEU A 51 13.63 0.56 -17.21
CA LEU A 51 12.86 1.80 -17.18
C LEU A 51 13.13 2.64 -15.94
N LEU A 52 13.51 2.05 -14.79
CA LEU A 52 13.87 2.84 -13.61
C LEU A 52 15.03 3.80 -13.91
N GLU A 53 16.02 3.33 -14.66
CA GLU A 53 17.18 4.11 -15.05
C GLU A 53 16.81 5.28 -15.97
N VAL A 54 15.89 5.07 -16.92
CA VAL A 54 15.53 6.05 -17.95
C VAL A 54 14.42 7.01 -17.51
N LEU A 55 13.57 6.61 -16.57
CA LEU A 55 12.48 7.46 -16.07
C LEU A 55 12.98 8.66 -15.24
N HIS A 56 14.31 8.81 -15.04
CA HIS A 56 14.93 9.82 -14.17
C HIS A 56 14.21 9.92 -12.81
N SER A 57 13.62 8.81 -12.38
CA SER A 57 12.67 8.83 -11.29
C SER A 57 13.43 8.98 -9.98
N SER A 58 12.88 9.75 -9.05
CA SER A 58 13.32 9.77 -7.66
C SER A 58 13.09 8.43 -6.94
N ARG A 59 12.49 7.46 -7.63
CA ARG A 59 12.24 6.10 -7.16
C ARG A 59 13.51 5.25 -7.19
N PRO A 60 13.95 4.72 -6.03
CA PRO A 60 15.14 3.86 -5.94
C PRO A 60 14.89 2.39 -6.33
N MET A 61 13.63 1.93 -6.33
CA MET A 61 13.24 0.54 -6.59
C MET A 61 11.74 0.46 -6.93
N TRP A 62 11.27 -0.63 -7.52
CA TRP A 62 9.83 -0.82 -7.75
C TRP A 62 9.07 -0.89 -6.41
N GLY A 63 9.33 -1.93 -5.63
CA GLY A 63 8.82 -2.10 -4.28
C GLY A 63 9.92 -2.52 -3.31
N TRP A 64 9.57 -2.50 -2.03
CA TRP A 64 10.52 -2.70 -0.93
C TRP A 64 11.24 -4.05 -0.99
N ASN A 65 12.56 -4.04 -0.81
CA ASN A 65 13.45 -5.20 -0.94
C ASN A 65 13.25 -5.99 -2.24
N GLY A 66 12.91 -5.30 -3.33
CA GLY A 66 12.76 -5.90 -4.67
C GLY A 66 11.40 -6.54 -4.94
N ARG A 67 10.42 -6.38 -4.06
CA ARG A 67 9.04 -6.82 -4.30
C ARG A 67 8.39 -6.03 -5.42
N LEU A 68 7.39 -6.62 -6.07
CA LEU A 68 6.61 -5.96 -7.10
C LEU A 68 5.78 -4.82 -6.51
N ASN A 69 5.75 -3.71 -7.21
CA ASN A 69 4.91 -2.58 -6.88
C ASN A 69 4.67 -1.73 -8.12
N GLY A 70 3.51 -1.09 -8.22
CA GLY A 70 3.16 -0.29 -9.39
C GLY A 70 4.01 0.98 -9.52
N PRO A 71 4.10 1.54 -10.75
CA PRO A 71 4.87 2.75 -11.03
C PRO A 71 4.30 4.02 -10.39
N ALA A 72 3.01 4.03 -10.06
CA ALA A 72 2.36 5.13 -9.34
C ALA A 72 2.34 4.93 -7.80
N ASP A 73 2.69 3.74 -7.32
CA ASP A 73 2.57 3.37 -5.91
C ASP A 73 3.78 3.82 -5.09
N ASN A 74 3.67 3.93 -3.77
CA ASN A 74 4.82 4.30 -2.96
C ASN A 74 5.87 3.17 -2.95
N PHE A 75 7.10 3.42 -3.42
CA PHE A 75 8.16 2.41 -3.57
C PHE A 75 8.59 1.75 -2.26
N ILE A 76 8.28 2.34 -1.10
CA ILE A 76 8.53 1.71 0.20
C ILE A 76 7.56 0.56 0.49
N SER A 77 6.52 0.38 -0.34
CA SER A 77 5.50 -0.68 -0.22
C SER A 77 5.67 -1.76 -1.29
N ALA A 78 4.73 -2.70 -1.35
CA ALA A 78 4.52 -3.66 -2.42
C ALA A 78 3.01 -3.75 -2.75
N CYS A 79 2.65 -4.28 -3.92
CA CYS A 79 1.23 -4.44 -4.30
C CYS A 79 0.47 -5.22 -3.23
N ALA A 80 0.95 -6.42 -2.88
CA ALA A 80 0.26 -7.25 -1.88
C ALA A 80 0.30 -6.64 -0.47
N SER A 81 1.36 -5.91 -0.10
CA SER A 81 1.46 -5.19 1.17
C SER A 81 0.36 -4.12 1.28
N CYS A 82 0.26 -3.20 0.30
CA CYS A 82 -0.74 -2.15 0.27
C CYS A 82 -2.16 -2.72 0.22
N HIS A 83 -2.40 -3.67 -0.68
CA HIS A 83 -3.74 -4.24 -0.86
C HIS A 83 -4.20 -5.07 0.34
N SER A 84 -3.29 -5.74 1.08
CA SER A 84 -3.66 -6.47 2.30
C SER A 84 -4.24 -5.58 3.41
N THR A 85 -4.04 -4.27 3.30
CA THR A 85 -4.57 -3.26 4.23
C THR A 85 -5.98 -2.80 3.87
N ALA A 86 -6.57 -3.31 2.79
CA ALA A 86 -7.93 -3.02 2.35
C ALA A 86 -8.95 -3.55 3.38
N VAL A 87 -9.45 -2.65 4.22
CA VAL A 87 -10.41 -2.96 5.27
C VAL A 87 -11.47 -1.87 5.38
N ARG A 88 -12.65 -2.21 5.89
CA ARG A 88 -13.60 -1.20 6.39
C ARG A 88 -13.01 -0.58 7.66
N SER A 89 -12.28 0.51 7.50
CA SER A 89 -11.70 1.27 8.59
C SER A 89 -11.88 2.76 8.33
N ARG A 90 -11.89 3.56 9.41
CA ARG A 90 -11.84 5.02 9.30
C ARG A 90 -10.40 5.52 9.11
N ALA A 91 -9.41 4.71 9.47
CA ALA A 91 -8.00 5.01 9.33
C ALA A 91 -7.33 4.05 8.35
N LEU A 92 -6.50 4.59 7.47
CA LEU A 92 -5.70 3.85 6.51
C LEU A 92 -4.47 3.29 7.22
N PRO A 93 -4.34 1.95 7.37
CA PRO A 93 -3.11 1.36 7.84
C PRO A 93 -2.16 1.33 6.64
N LEU A 94 -1.53 2.45 6.32
CA LEU A 94 -0.54 2.53 5.24
C LEU A 94 0.86 2.58 5.82
N LEU A 95 1.79 1.96 5.11
CA LEU A 95 3.20 2.14 5.38
C LEU A 95 3.56 3.59 5.04
N THR A 96 3.88 4.38 6.06
CA THR A 96 4.20 5.81 5.91
C THR A 96 5.71 6.01 5.77
N GLN A 97 6.12 7.14 5.19
CA GLN A 97 7.53 7.55 5.15
C GLN A 97 8.17 7.63 6.55
N GLU A 98 7.39 7.73 7.62
CA GLU A 98 7.92 7.73 9.00
C GLU A 98 8.47 6.36 9.40
N THR A 99 7.98 5.28 8.78
CA THR A 99 8.50 3.92 8.99
C THR A 99 9.75 3.61 8.16
N VAL A 100 10.05 4.42 7.13
CA VAL A 100 11.20 4.28 6.23
C VAL A 100 11.84 5.64 5.95
N ILE A 101 13.03 5.87 6.50
CA ILE A 101 13.75 7.13 6.37
C ILE A 101 14.74 7.11 5.20
N ARG A 102 15.00 8.29 4.62
CA ARG A 102 16.13 8.49 3.70
C ARG A 102 17.35 8.96 4.51
N THR A 103 18.42 8.18 4.49
CA THR A 103 19.69 8.52 5.15
C THR A 103 20.37 9.70 4.47
N LYS A 104 21.35 10.32 5.15
CA LYS A 104 22.20 11.39 4.58
C LYS A 104 22.95 10.95 3.32
N ARG A 105 23.18 9.64 3.14
CA ARG A 105 23.82 9.04 1.95
C ARG A 105 22.84 8.82 0.79
N GLY A 106 21.57 9.17 0.97
CA GLY A 106 20.54 9.04 -0.06
C GLY A 106 19.83 7.69 -0.09
N THR A 107 20.29 6.70 0.67
CA THR A 107 19.69 5.36 0.78
C THR A 107 18.44 5.38 1.65
N TYR A 108 17.42 4.60 1.28
CA TYR A 108 16.22 4.38 2.09
C TYR A 108 16.42 3.17 3.01
N VAL A 109 16.12 3.32 4.29
CA VAL A 109 16.19 2.27 5.31
C VAL A 109 14.99 2.36 6.26
N PRO A 110 14.58 1.26 6.90
CA PRO A 110 13.56 1.29 7.93
C PRO A 110 14.00 2.21 9.07
N ALA A 111 13.07 2.95 9.67
CA ALA A 111 13.40 3.98 10.66
C ALA A 111 14.17 3.43 11.88
N GLY A 112 13.88 2.20 12.30
CA GLY A 112 14.62 1.53 13.37
C GLY A 112 16.03 1.08 12.98
N CYS A 113 16.36 1.05 11.68
CA CYS A 113 17.68 0.72 11.14
C CYS A 113 18.55 1.96 10.87
N LYS A 114 18.17 3.14 11.37
CA LYS A 114 18.85 4.41 11.08
C LYS A 114 20.35 4.44 11.43
N ASP A 115 20.73 3.70 12.48
CA ASP A 115 22.09 3.63 13.02
C ASP A 115 22.85 2.38 12.52
N GLY A 116 22.24 1.62 11.60
CA GLY A 116 22.78 0.37 11.05
C GLY A 116 21.72 -0.74 11.01
N VAL A 117 21.86 -1.64 10.04
CA VAL A 117 20.96 -2.79 9.91
C VAL A 117 21.34 -3.85 10.93
N THR A 118 20.42 -4.09 11.85
CA THR A 118 20.51 -5.12 12.89
C THR A 118 19.25 -5.97 12.86
N ARG A 119 19.32 -7.18 13.41
CA ARG A 119 18.18 -8.11 13.40
C ARG A 119 16.95 -7.46 14.04
N GLY A 120 15.85 -7.38 13.28
CA GLY A 120 14.56 -6.85 13.75
C GLY A 120 14.46 -5.32 13.80
N CYS A 121 15.47 -4.57 13.33
CA CYS A 121 15.41 -3.11 13.27
C CYS A 121 14.29 -2.57 12.37
N ASP A 122 13.74 -3.42 11.51
CA ASP A 122 12.70 -3.11 10.53
C ASP A 122 11.34 -3.74 10.86
N ALA A 123 11.15 -4.30 12.06
CA ALA A 123 9.92 -4.99 12.45
C ALA A 123 8.64 -4.17 12.19
N ALA A 124 8.71 -2.85 12.40
CA ALA A 124 7.57 -1.95 12.13
C ALA A 124 7.23 -1.86 10.64
N ALA A 125 8.22 -1.90 9.75
CA ALA A 125 8.00 -1.95 8.30
C ALA A 125 7.55 -3.36 7.88
N MET A 126 8.18 -4.41 8.41
CA MET A 126 7.91 -5.81 8.07
C MET A 126 6.52 -6.30 8.51
N GLU A 127 5.85 -5.64 9.46
CA GLU A 127 4.43 -5.86 9.76
C GLU A 127 3.52 -5.73 8.53
N PHE A 128 3.87 -4.87 7.56
CA PHE A 128 3.12 -4.69 6.32
C PHE A 128 3.42 -5.72 5.24
N PHE A 129 4.43 -6.57 5.43
CA PHE A 129 4.87 -7.59 4.47
C PHE A 129 4.54 -9.02 4.93
N ARG A 130 3.54 -9.15 5.78
CA ARG A 130 2.95 -10.45 6.12
C ARG A 130 1.96 -10.93 5.05
N ASN A 131 1.80 -12.24 4.96
CA ASN A 131 0.75 -12.85 4.14
C ASN A 131 -0.55 -12.89 4.96
N ILE A 132 -1.58 -12.18 4.48
CA ILE A 132 -2.93 -12.17 5.08
C ILE A 132 -3.83 -12.95 4.15
N PRO A 133 -4.57 -13.99 4.57
CA PRO A 133 -5.47 -14.72 3.67
C PRO A 133 -6.66 -13.86 3.20
N ALA A 134 -7.25 -14.22 2.05
CA ALA A 134 -8.53 -13.65 1.63
C ALA A 134 -9.61 -13.84 2.71
N GLY A 135 -10.50 -12.86 2.86
CA GLY A 135 -11.52 -12.83 3.92
C GLY A 135 -10.99 -12.44 5.30
N LYS A 136 -9.67 -12.31 5.48
CA LYS A 136 -9.07 -11.91 6.76
C LYS A 136 -8.73 -10.42 6.73
N PRO A 137 -9.15 -9.64 7.75
CA PRO A 137 -8.79 -8.25 7.83
C PRO A 137 -7.31 -8.09 8.18
N TYR A 138 -6.75 -6.91 7.88
CA TYR A 138 -5.41 -6.55 8.29
C TYR A 138 -5.23 -6.68 9.82
N ARG A 139 -6.13 -6.11 10.63
CA ARG A 139 -6.11 -6.28 12.09
C ARG A 139 -7.40 -6.93 12.59
N ALA A 140 -7.29 -7.65 13.70
CA ALA A 140 -8.44 -8.20 14.40
C ALA A 140 -9.47 -7.10 14.72
N GLY A 141 -10.75 -7.41 14.57
CA GLY A 141 -11.85 -6.47 14.79
C GLY A 141 -12.16 -5.53 13.62
N GLN A 142 -11.42 -5.60 12.51
CA GLN A 142 -11.79 -4.91 11.27
C GLN A 142 -12.58 -5.84 10.35
N ILE A 143 -13.22 -5.29 9.32
CA ILE A 143 -13.88 -6.07 8.26
C ILE A 143 -12.99 -6.00 7.01
N SER A 144 -12.67 -7.16 6.43
CA SER A 144 -11.89 -7.27 5.19
C SER A 144 -12.64 -6.63 4.02
N ALA A 145 -11.91 -5.94 3.14
CA ALA A 145 -12.39 -5.58 1.81
C ALA A 145 -11.75 -6.44 0.71
N ASP A 146 -11.18 -7.59 1.09
CA ASP A 146 -10.59 -8.61 0.22
C ASP A 146 -9.68 -8.03 -0.85
N TYR A 147 -8.66 -7.30 -0.38
CA TYR A 147 -7.66 -6.63 -1.23
C TYR A 147 -8.19 -5.52 -2.12
N SER A 148 -9.49 -5.21 -2.09
CA SER A 148 -10.07 -4.13 -2.90
C SER A 148 -9.95 -2.78 -2.21
N LEU A 149 -8.89 -2.04 -2.57
CA LEU A 149 -8.71 -0.66 -2.13
C LEU A 149 -9.86 0.25 -2.61
N GLN A 150 -10.44 -0.03 -3.78
CA GLN A 150 -11.61 0.69 -4.29
C GLN A 150 -12.83 0.49 -3.40
N LEU A 151 -13.09 -0.74 -2.95
CA LEU A 151 -14.19 -1.03 -2.03
C LEU A 151 -13.95 -0.35 -0.67
N MET A 152 -12.73 -0.40 -0.14
CA MET A 152 -12.36 0.32 1.07
C MET A 152 -12.64 1.83 0.93
N MET A 153 -12.14 2.46 -0.13
CA MET A 153 -12.33 3.90 -0.37
C MET A 153 -13.81 4.25 -0.58
N GLY A 154 -14.55 3.45 -1.34
CA GLY A 154 -15.99 3.62 -1.52
C GLY A 154 -16.74 3.56 -0.19
N TRP A 155 -16.37 2.63 0.68
CA TRP A 155 -16.93 2.53 2.02
C TRP A 155 -16.61 3.77 2.87
N MET A 156 -15.35 4.22 2.87
CA MET A 156 -14.93 5.42 3.60
C MET A 156 -15.71 6.66 3.14
N ASN A 157 -15.88 6.83 1.83
CA ASN A 157 -16.64 7.92 1.23
C ASN A 157 -18.12 7.85 1.60
N TYR A 158 -18.74 6.66 1.53
CA TYR A 158 -20.13 6.48 1.94
C TYR A 158 -20.35 6.81 3.42
N GLN A 159 -19.45 6.35 4.29
CA GLN A 159 -19.48 6.65 5.72
C GLN A 159 -19.29 8.15 6.00
N GLN A 160 -18.47 8.83 5.20
CA GLN A 160 -18.31 10.29 5.28
C GLN A 160 -19.60 11.00 4.87
N TRP A 161 -20.19 10.61 3.74
CA TRP A 161 -21.46 11.15 3.27
C TRP A 161 -22.59 10.99 4.30
N LEU A 162 -22.71 9.83 4.93
CA LEU A 162 -23.70 9.59 5.99
C LEU A 162 -23.56 10.63 7.12
N ARG A 163 -22.33 10.87 7.58
CA ARG A 163 -22.05 11.86 8.64
C ARG A 163 -22.41 13.27 8.21
N ASP A 164 -21.98 13.67 7.03
CA ASP A 164 -22.19 15.02 6.52
C ASP A 164 -23.69 15.32 6.33
N ASN A 165 -24.47 14.29 6.02
CA ASN A 165 -25.92 14.40 5.83
C ASN A 165 -26.73 14.03 7.08
N LYS A 166 -26.08 13.76 8.23
CA LYS A 166 -26.72 13.26 9.47
C LYS A 166 -27.64 12.05 9.23
N GLN A 167 -27.29 11.25 8.23
CA GLN A 167 -27.96 10.01 7.88
C GLN A 167 -27.31 8.87 8.64
N GLU A 168 -28.09 7.84 8.91
CA GLU A 168 -27.56 6.57 9.39
C GLU A 168 -27.47 5.58 8.23
N GLY A 169 -26.42 4.77 8.17
CA GLY A 169 -26.31 3.75 7.15
C GLY A 169 -27.34 2.67 7.36
N TRP A 170 -27.76 2.01 6.28
CA TRP A 170 -28.71 0.91 6.38
C TRP A 170 -28.18 -0.22 7.28
N GLY A 171 -26.88 -0.52 7.22
CA GLY A 171 -26.23 -1.52 8.07
C GLY A 171 -26.24 -1.14 9.56
N GLU A 172 -25.89 0.12 9.90
CA GLU A 172 -25.92 0.60 11.29
C GLU A 172 -27.36 0.62 11.84
N ARG A 173 -28.33 1.07 11.03
CA ARG A 173 -29.77 1.02 11.40
C ARG A 173 -30.22 -0.40 11.72
N THR A 174 -29.86 -1.35 10.87
CA THR A 174 -30.29 -2.75 10.99
C THR A 174 -29.63 -3.39 12.22
N TRP A 175 -28.34 -3.16 12.42
CA TRP A 175 -27.60 -3.67 13.58
C TRP A 175 -28.09 -3.07 14.89
N ARG A 176 -28.34 -1.76 14.95
CA ARG A 176 -28.94 -1.12 16.13
C ARG A 176 -30.36 -1.64 16.39
N GLY A 177 -31.15 -1.83 15.33
CA GLY A 177 -32.49 -2.41 15.43
C GLY A 177 -32.48 -3.83 16.01
N LEU A 178 -31.44 -4.62 15.70
CA LEU A 178 -31.29 -5.99 16.18
C LEU A 178 -30.64 -6.09 17.57
N THR A 179 -29.73 -5.18 17.93
CA THR A 179 -28.87 -5.33 19.12
C THR A 179 -29.04 -4.24 20.18
N GLY A 180 -29.71 -3.13 19.86
CA GLY A 180 -29.85 -1.98 20.74
C GLY A 180 -28.54 -1.21 21.01
N ARG A 181 -27.42 -1.58 20.37
CA ARG A 181 -26.10 -0.95 20.60
C ARG A 181 -25.73 -0.01 19.44
N GLN A 182 -25.10 1.12 19.76
CA GLN A 182 -24.39 1.93 18.77
C GLN A 182 -23.00 1.34 18.51
N ASP A 183 -22.57 1.27 17.26
CA ASP A 183 -21.25 0.76 16.88
C ASP A 183 -20.12 1.60 17.50
N ILE A 184 -19.24 0.93 18.25
CA ILE A 184 -18.13 1.53 18.99
C ILE A 184 -16.91 1.58 18.07
N TYR A 185 -16.82 2.58 17.18
CA TYR A 185 -15.55 2.95 16.54
C TYR A 185 -15.42 4.46 16.42
N VAL A 186 -15.05 5.09 17.54
CA VAL A 186 -14.70 6.50 17.61
C VAL A 186 -13.19 6.63 17.79
N THR A 187 -12.50 7.06 16.73
CA THR A 187 -11.31 7.89 16.89
C THR A 187 -11.30 8.90 15.75
N ARG A 188 -11.27 10.19 16.12
CA ARG A 188 -11.17 11.32 15.18
C ARG A 188 -9.92 11.16 14.33
N LEU A 189 -10.05 11.27 13.01
CA LEU A 189 -8.94 11.70 12.17
C LEU A 189 -9.03 13.21 11.97
N ALA A 190 -7.92 13.89 12.21
CA ALA A 190 -7.69 15.24 11.71
C ALA A 190 -7.87 15.21 10.18
N ARG A 191 -8.48 16.26 9.64
CA ARG A 191 -8.69 16.47 8.20
C ARG A 191 -7.35 16.28 7.48
N MET A 192 -7.16 15.13 6.83
CA MET A 192 -6.15 14.98 5.80
C MET A 192 -6.72 15.63 4.55
N GLY A 193 -6.01 16.66 4.09
CA GLY A 193 -6.46 17.54 3.02
C GLY A 193 -6.94 16.77 1.81
N ALA A 194 -8.15 17.12 1.37
CA ALA A 194 -8.54 16.88 -0.01
C ALA A 194 -7.45 17.46 -0.91
N SER A 195 -6.87 16.61 -1.75
CA SER A 195 -6.08 17.10 -2.87
C SER A 195 -7.02 17.96 -3.74
N PRO A 196 -6.65 19.20 -4.10
CA PRO A 196 -7.50 20.05 -4.92
C PRO A 196 -7.57 19.46 -6.33
N THR A 197 -8.60 18.66 -6.57
CA THR A 197 -9.06 18.35 -7.93
C THR A 197 -10.19 19.31 -8.25
N HIS A 198 -9.85 20.59 -8.32
CA HIS A 198 -10.59 21.58 -9.08
C HIS A 198 -9.56 22.21 -10.01
N VAL A 199 -9.58 21.76 -11.26
CA VAL A 199 -9.13 22.58 -12.37
C VAL A 199 -10.27 23.57 -12.58
N ASP A 200 -10.05 24.82 -12.16
CA ASP A 200 -10.91 25.92 -12.63
C ASP A 200 -10.64 26.09 -14.13
N GLU A 201 -11.74 26.13 -14.91
CA GLU A 201 -11.74 26.43 -16.36
C GLU A 201 -11.29 27.86 -16.65
#